data_AF-A0A7K9YRW2-F1
#
_entry.id   AF-A0A7K9YRW2-F1
#
_cell.length_a   1.000
_cell.length_b   1.000
_cell.length_c   1.000
_cell.angle_alpha   90.00
_cell.angle_beta   90.00
_cell.angle_gamma   90.00
#
_symmetry.space_group_name_H-M   'P 1'
#
loop_
_entity.id
_entity.type
_entity.pdbx_description
1 polymer ?
#
loop_
_entity_poly.entity_id
_entity_poly.type
_entity_poly.pdbx_seq_one_letter_code
_entity_poly.pdbx_strand_id
1 'polypeptide(L)'
;PGPPPPPPPPGPPLPGARSPGAAMRALWALCLAGLAAALGSFSADQCSWRGSGLSQEAGSVEQLTLRCAEGSLEWLYPTGALRLRLAPRLPPATAANGHDPRHVTACLQPSGTFRGAQLYLERDGELELLLPEAEAAPRPRVRCFSWPPHEQVALFLQATPQRDISRRIASFRYELRGDWLARPALPAEGVCRPCNDTELLMAICTSDFVVRGTIHSVSNDAELQESVIGVSAVRIHRQKFPLFQSGGRPGRAAGSIRTPLRCGVRPGPGTFLFTGWLHFGEAWLSCAPRYKDFQRIYEDARRRRQNPCEFPVD
;
A
#
# COMPACT_ATOMS: atom_id res chain seq x y z
N PRO A 1 13.11 61.94 63.78
CA PRO A 1 14.41 61.24 63.97
C PRO A 1 14.33 60.21 65.11
N GLY A 2 14.30 58.89 64.95
CA GLY A 2 14.14 57.95 63.84
C GLY A 2 13.51 56.67 64.45
N PRO A 3 12.92 55.76 63.65
CA PRO A 3 11.93 54.79 64.12
C PRO A 3 12.54 53.61 64.91
N PRO A 4 11.80 53.00 65.87
CA PRO A 4 12.19 51.70 66.42
C PRO A 4 11.90 50.55 65.43
N PRO A 5 12.71 49.49 65.46
CA PRO A 5 12.78 48.45 64.43
C PRO A 5 11.63 47.42 64.45
N PRO A 6 11.36 46.74 63.31
CA PRO A 6 10.31 45.72 63.18
C PRO A 6 10.67 44.39 63.87
N PRO A 7 9.67 43.55 64.22
CA PRO A 7 9.90 42.22 64.80
C PRO A 7 10.53 41.23 63.79
N PRO A 8 11.27 40.22 64.27
CA PRO A 8 11.95 39.25 63.42
C PRO A 8 10.98 38.29 62.71
N PRO A 9 11.36 37.77 61.52
CA PRO A 9 10.53 36.84 60.75
C PRO A 9 10.44 35.46 61.40
N PRO A 10 9.37 34.67 61.11
CA PRO A 10 9.29 33.28 61.54
C PRO A 10 10.39 32.44 60.88
N GLY A 11 11.04 31.59 61.69
CA GLY A 11 12.11 30.70 61.24
C GLY A 11 11.64 29.62 60.28
N PRO A 12 12.53 29.10 59.41
CA PRO A 12 12.18 28.10 58.41
C PRO A 12 11.83 26.75 59.06
N PRO A 13 10.87 26.00 58.49
CA PRO A 13 10.61 24.63 58.94
C PRO A 13 11.80 23.73 58.60
N LEU A 14 12.15 22.84 59.54
CA LEU A 14 13.19 21.83 59.42
C LEU A 14 13.01 20.97 58.15
N PRO A 15 14.06 20.68 57.38
CA PRO A 15 13.95 19.80 56.23
C PRO A 15 13.64 18.38 56.69
N GLY A 16 12.41 17.93 56.41
CA GLY A 16 11.98 16.56 56.57
C GLY A 16 12.90 15.60 55.82
N ALA A 17 13.31 14.54 56.52
CA ALA A 17 14.13 13.47 56.00
C ALA A 17 13.58 12.96 54.65
N ARG A 18 14.31 13.23 53.57
CA ARG A 18 14.04 12.64 52.25
C ARG A 18 14.27 11.14 52.37
N SER A 19 13.17 10.39 52.39
CA SER A 19 13.19 8.93 52.31
C SER A 19 14.01 8.49 51.08
N PRO A 20 15.06 7.66 51.24
CA PRO A 20 15.92 7.22 50.14
C PRO A 20 15.17 6.37 49.09
N GLY A 21 13.94 5.94 49.38
CA GLY A 21 13.10 5.19 48.44
C GLY A 21 12.56 6.01 47.26
N ALA A 22 12.42 7.33 47.39
CA ALA A 22 11.85 8.16 46.32
C ALA A 22 12.82 8.35 45.15
N ALA A 23 14.10 8.59 45.44
CA ALA A 23 15.13 8.72 44.42
C ALA A 23 15.37 7.39 43.68
N MET A 24 15.38 6.28 44.40
CA MET A 24 15.57 4.95 43.80
C MET A 24 14.40 4.55 42.91
N ARG A 25 13.15 4.88 43.30
CA ARG A 25 11.95 4.67 42.45
C ARG A 25 11.94 5.55 41.21
N ALA A 26 12.40 6.81 41.33
CA ALA A 26 12.50 7.72 40.17
C ALA A 26 13.56 7.23 39.16
N LEU A 27 14.72 6.79 39.64
CA LEU A 27 15.77 6.18 38.81
C LEU A 27 15.29 4.90 38.13
N TRP A 28 14.53 4.05 38.84
CA TRP A 28 13.95 2.84 38.27
C TRP A 28 12.88 3.14 37.21
N ALA A 29 12.04 4.14 37.45
CA ALA A 29 11.05 4.62 36.47
C ALA A 29 11.73 5.23 35.22
N LEU A 30 12.82 5.98 35.40
CA LEU A 30 13.62 6.52 34.29
C LEU A 30 14.32 5.41 33.50
N CYS A 31 14.85 4.38 34.17
CA CYS A 31 15.42 3.20 33.51
C CYS A 31 14.37 2.39 32.76
N LEU A 32 13.18 2.16 33.36
CA LEU A 32 12.07 1.47 32.71
C LEU A 32 11.51 2.27 31.53
N ALA A 33 11.43 3.60 31.63
CA ALA A 33 11.05 4.47 30.52
C ALA A 33 12.10 4.49 29.40
N GLY A 34 13.40 4.45 29.74
CA GLY A 34 14.50 4.33 28.78
C GLY A 34 14.51 2.99 28.06
N LEU A 35 14.25 1.89 28.78
CA LEU A 35 14.07 0.55 28.21
C LEU A 35 12.80 0.45 27.36
N ALA A 36 11.70 1.08 27.77
CA ALA A 36 10.47 1.15 26.98
C ALA A 36 10.63 2.02 25.71
N ALA A 37 11.47 3.04 25.72
CA ALA A 37 11.82 3.81 24.53
C ALA A 37 12.76 3.02 23.59
N ALA A 38 13.68 2.23 24.14
CA ALA A 38 14.57 1.36 23.36
C ALA A 38 13.87 0.13 22.76
N LEU A 39 12.85 -0.39 23.45
CA LEU A 39 11.99 -1.51 23.00
C LEU A 39 10.71 -1.02 22.28
N GLY A 40 10.47 0.28 22.29
CA GLY A 40 9.27 0.95 21.78
C GLY A 40 9.37 1.41 20.35
N SER A 41 10.21 0.78 19.53
CA SER A 41 9.97 0.75 18.09
C SER A 41 9.13 -0.49 17.80
N PHE A 42 7.87 -0.46 18.26
CA PHE A 42 6.88 -1.41 17.78
C PHE A 42 6.89 -1.31 16.26
N SER A 43 7.33 -2.40 15.63
CA SER A 43 7.42 -2.59 14.18
C SER A 43 6.10 -2.19 13.55
N ALA A 44 5.95 -0.92 13.19
CA ALA A 44 4.99 -0.50 12.20
C ALA A 44 5.32 -1.37 10.97
N ASP A 45 4.37 -2.20 10.57
CA ASP A 45 4.51 -3.04 9.39
C ASP A 45 4.71 -2.11 8.19
N GLN A 46 5.98 -1.83 7.86
CA GLN A 46 6.34 -1.00 6.73
C GLN A 46 6.04 -1.82 5.48
N CYS A 47 4.81 -1.67 4.98
CA CYS A 47 4.46 -2.10 3.62
C CYS A 47 5.17 -1.23 2.59
N SER A 48 5.38 0.03 2.93
CA SER A 48 6.05 1.00 2.08
C SER A 48 7.22 1.64 2.81
N TRP A 49 8.26 1.95 2.05
CA TRP A 49 9.42 2.68 2.54
C TRP A 49 9.64 3.93 1.70
N ARG A 50 10.00 5.02 2.38
CA ARG A 50 10.40 6.27 1.75
C ARG A 50 11.62 6.81 2.50
N GLY A 51 12.70 7.05 1.77
CA GLY A 51 13.96 7.53 2.35
C GLY A 51 14.80 8.33 1.36
N SER A 52 15.91 8.88 1.86
CA SER A 52 16.85 9.69 1.08
C SER A 52 18.23 9.05 1.08
N GLY A 53 18.89 8.96 -0.08
CA GLY A 53 20.29 8.52 -0.16
C GLY A 53 21.28 9.56 0.37
N LEU A 54 20.87 10.83 0.54
CA LEU A 54 21.76 11.88 1.06
C LEU A 54 22.17 11.68 2.54
N SER A 55 21.41 10.88 3.29
CA SER A 55 21.75 10.52 4.68
C SER A 55 22.61 9.27 4.78
N GLN A 56 22.90 8.58 3.66
CA GLN A 56 23.70 7.36 3.64
C GLN A 56 25.18 7.69 3.47
N GLU A 57 26.02 6.92 4.16
CA GLU A 57 27.47 6.99 3.97
C GLU A 57 27.84 6.47 2.58
N ALA A 58 28.84 7.09 1.95
CA ALA A 58 29.29 6.69 0.62
C ALA A 58 29.79 5.24 0.63
N GLY A 59 29.19 4.39 -0.20
CA GLY A 59 29.51 2.95 -0.26
C GLY A 59 28.78 2.08 0.77
N SER A 60 27.89 2.65 1.59
CA SER A 60 27.04 1.88 2.49
C SER A 60 25.89 1.18 1.74
N VAL A 61 25.42 0.07 2.32
CA VAL A 61 24.25 -0.66 1.84
C VAL A 61 23.21 -0.69 2.95
N GLU A 62 22.09 0.02 2.75
CA GLU A 62 20.99 0.02 3.72
C GLU A 62 20.11 -1.22 3.51
N GLN A 63 19.88 -1.98 4.57
CA GLN A 63 19.04 -3.19 4.52
C GLN A 63 17.60 -2.87 4.91
N LEU A 64 16.67 -3.18 4.01
CA LEU A 64 15.24 -2.95 4.19
C LEU A 64 14.49 -4.28 4.20
N THR A 65 13.46 -4.40 5.03
CA THR A 65 12.55 -5.55 5.01
C THR A 65 11.12 -5.07 5.00
N LEU A 66 10.39 -5.39 3.93
CA LEU A 66 8.97 -5.08 3.80
C LEU A 66 8.14 -6.35 4.02
N ARG A 67 7.09 -6.24 4.84
CA ARG A 67 6.35 -7.40 5.38
C ARG A 67 4.99 -7.64 4.74
N CYS A 68 4.60 -6.80 3.78
CA CYS A 68 3.28 -6.85 3.15
C CYS A 68 3.36 -7.54 1.80
N ALA A 69 2.24 -8.06 1.32
CA ALA A 69 2.14 -8.62 -0.03
C ALA A 69 2.02 -7.53 -1.10
N GLU A 70 1.82 -6.28 -0.73
CA GLU A 70 1.83 -5.14 -1.65
C GLU A 70 2.38 -3.90 -0.95
N GLY A 71 2.98 -3.00 -1.73
CA GLY A 71 3.47 -1.73 -1.21
C GLY A 71 4.30 -0.94 -2.21
N SER A 72 5.11 -0.02 -1.70
CA SER A 72 5.92 0.88 -2.54
C SER A 72 7.26 1.21 -1.90
N LEU A 73 8.27 1.41 -2.76
CA LEU A 73 9.55 1.97 -2.37
C LEU A 73 9.74 3.31 -3.09
N GLU A 74 10.10 4.35 -2.35
CA GLU A 74 10.47 5.66 -2.88
C GLU A 74 11.83 6.10 -2.32
N TRP A 75 12.86 6.07 -3.16
CA TRP A 75 14.21 6.48 -2.80
C TRP A 75 14.57 7.80 -3.47
N LEU A 76 14.64 8.84 -2.65
CA LEU A 76 14.98 10.20 -3.07
C LEU A 76 16.50 10.36 -3.10
N TYR A 77 17.04 10.97 -4.16
CA TYR A 77 18.49 11.19 -4.30
C TYR A 77 19.31 9.92 -4.01
N PRO A 78 19.14 8.85 -4.82
CA PRO A 78 19.85 7.59 -4.59
C PRO A 78 21.37 7.78 -4.47
N THR A 79 21.96 7.21 -3.43
CA THR A 79 23.42 7.19 -3.16
C THR A 79 23.76 5.85 -2.51
N GLY A 80 24.83 5.18 -2.90
CA GLY A 80 25.16 3.86 -2.33
C GLY A 80 24.24 2.76 -2.87
N ALA A 81 23.70 1.91 -2.00
CA ALA A 81 22.76 0.86 -2.39
C ALA A 81 21.72 0.53 -1.30
N LEU A 82 20.58 -0.01 -1.73
CA LEU A 82 19.57 -0.61 -0.84
C LEU A 82 19.49 -2.12 -1.10
N ARG A 83 19.46 -2.91 -0.04
CA ARG A 83 19.14 -4.34 -0.10
C ARG A 83 17.78 -4.59 0.52
N LEU A 84 16.77 -4.75 -0.32
CA LEU A 84 15.37 -4.93 0.04
C LEU A 84 14.98 -6.41 0.08
N ARG A 85 14.56 -6.90 1.24
CA ARG A 85 13.95 -8.22 1.41
C ARG A 85 12.43 -8.11 1.45
N LEU A 86 11.75 -8.86 0.58
CA LEU A 86 10.29 -9.01 0.61
C LEU A 86 9.93 -10.24 1.43
N ALA A 87 9.34 -10.04 2.61
CA ALA A 87 8.99 -11.10 3.55
C ALA A 87 7.51 -11.00 3.93
N PRO A 88 6.57 -11.28 3.00
CA PRO A 88 5.15 -11.15 3.26
C PRO A 88 4.74 -12.04 4.44
N ARG A 89 3.93 -11.53 5.36
CA ARG A 89 3.26 -12.36 6.37
C ARG A 89 2.22 -13.24 5.67
N LEU A 90 2.64 -14.43 5.25
CA LEU A 90 1.73 -15.42 4.69
C LEU A 90 0.97 -16.09 5.85
N PRO A 91 -0.36 -16.25 5.78
CA PRO A 91 -1.07 -17.08 6.73
C PRO A 91 -0.48 -18.50 6.68
N PRO A 92 -0.35 -19.19 7.83
CA PRO A 92 0.11 -20.56 7.84
C PRO A 92 -0.80 -21.37 6.92
N ALA A 93 -0.22 -22.12 5.99
CA ALA A 93 -0.97 -22.98 5.08
C ALA A 93 -1.85 -23.92 5.91
N THR A 94 -3.13 -23.58 6.05
CA THR A 94 -4.10 -24.57 6.51
C THR A 94 -4.16 -25.60 5.41
N ALA A 95 -3.88 -26.84 5.77
CA ALA A 95 -3.84 -27.99 4.88
C ALA A 95 -5.24 -28.30 4.30
N ALA A 96 -5.79 -27.39 3.50
CA ALA A 96 -6.84 -27.68 2.55
C ALA A 96 -6.14 -28.11 1.27
N ASN A 97 -5.89 -29.42 1.17
CA ASN A 97 -5.22 -30.13 0.08
C ASN A 97 -3.70 -29.93 -0.03
N GLY A 98 -2.93 -30.35 0.99
CA GLY A 98 -1.60 -31.00 0.88
C GLY A 98 -0.50 -30.44 -0.04
N HIS A 99 -0.68 -29.28 -0.67
CA HIS A 99 0.25 -28.67 -1.60
C HIS A 99 0.87 -27.47 -0.91
N ASP A 100 2.15 -27.57 -0.58
CA ASP A 100 2.99 -26.40 -0.26
C ASP A 100 2.86 -25.34 -1.39
N PRO A 101 2.95 -24.01 -1.13
CA PRO A 101 3.01 -23.05 -2.23
C PRO A 101 4.17 -23.45 -3.12
N ARG A 102 3.91 -23.75 -4.39
CA ARG A 102 4.99 -24.21 -5.26
C ARG A 102 5.97 -23.07 -5.51
N HIS A 103 5.47 -21.85 -5.69
CA HIS A 103 6.30 -20.66 -5.87
C HIS A 103 5.66 -19.39 -5.31
N VAL A 104 6.50 -18.45 -4.89
CA VAL A 104 6.15 -17.04 -4.65
C VAL A 104 6.57 -16.25 -5.88
N THR A 105 5.67 -15.42 -6.41
CA THR A 105 5.93 -14.52 -7.53
C THR A 105 5.85 -13.09 -7.04
N ALA A 106 6.88 -12.27 -7.27
CA ALA A 106 6.78 -10.84 -7.11
C ALA A 106 6.77 -10.16 -8.46
N CYS A 107 5.87 -9.19 -8.60
CA CYS A 107 5.83 -8.29 -9.74
C CYS A 107 6.13 -6.87 -9.26
N LEU A 108 6.88 -6.13 -10.08
CA LEU A 108 7.35 -4.79 -9.81
C LEU A 108 6.90 -3.86 -10.92
N GLN A 109 6.30 -2.73 -10.55
CA GLN A 109 5.94 -1.67 -11.48
C GLN A 109 6.76 -0.42 -11.16
N PRO A 110 7.77 -0.08 -11.98
CA PRO A 110 8.49 1.17 -11.81
C PRO A 110 7.58 2.37 -12.04
N SER A 111 7.87 3.48 -11.38
CA SER A 111 7.28 4.78 -11.73
C SER A 111 7.79 5.23 -13.10
N GLY A 112 7.00 6.01 -13.83
CA GLY A 112 7.48 6.71 -15.03
C GLY A 112 8.63 7.69 -14.75
N THR A 113 8.85 8.03 -13.48
CA THR A 113 9.95 8.89 -13.01
C THR A 113 11.13 8.11 -12.41
N PHE A 114 11.12 6.77 -12.45
CA PHE A 114 12.19 5.93 -11.90
C PHE A 114 13.53 6.27 -12.55
N ARG A 115 14.46 6.88 -11.80
CA ARG A 115 15.79 7.31 -12.27
C ARG A 115 16.80 7.32 -11.13
N GLY A 116 18.09 7.29 -11.48
CA GLY A 116 19.19 7.38 -10.52
C GLY A 116 19.53 6.07 -9.81
N ALA A 117 18.90 4.96 -10.18
CA ALA A 117 19.25 3.65 -9.67
C ALA A 117 18.95 2.55 -10.69
N GLN A 118 19.61 1.42 -10.51
CA GLN A 118 19.36 0.15 -11.20
C GLN A 118 18.83 -0.86 -10.19
N LEU A 119 17.92 -1.73 -10.61
CA LEU A 119 17.35 -2.77 -9.76
C LEU A 119 17.78 -4.15 -10.23
N TYR A 120 18.31 -4.92 -9.29
CA TYR A 120 18.76 -6.30 -9.48
C TYR A 120 17.98 -7.27 -8.59
N LEU A 121 17.79 -8.48 -9.07
CA LEU A 121 17.38 -9.64 -8.28
C LEU A 121 18.64 -10.33 -7.75
N GLU A 122 18.77 -10.37 -6.44
CA GLU A 122 19.81 -11.13 -5.74
C GLU A 122 19.28 -12.55 -5.47
N ARG A 123 19.92 -13.54 -6.07
CA ARG A 123 19.60 -14.97 -5.95
C ARG A 123 20.90 -15.77 -5.84
N ASP A 124 21.05 -16.55 -4.79
CA ASP A 124 22.23 -17.41 -4.56
C ASP A 124 23.59 -16.68 -4.68
N GLY A 125 23.61 -15.37 -4.36
CA GLY A 125 24.80 -14.53 -4.47
C GLY A 125 25.02 -13.90 -5.86
N GLU A 126 24.22 -14.23 -6.85
CA GLU A 126 24.22 -13.64 -8.19
C GLU A 126 23.23 -12.46 -8.28
N LEU A 127 23.57 -11.46 -9.10
CA LEU A 127 22.75 -10.27 -9.35
C LEU A 127 22.23 -10.25 -10.79
N GLU A 128 20.93 -10.52 -10.98
CA GLU A 128 20.25 -10.44 -12.28
C GLU A 128 19.59 -9.06 -12.46
N LEU A 129 19.90 -8.33 -13.52
CA LEU A 129 19.32 -6.99 -13.77
C LEU A 129 17.82 -7.08 -14.13
N LEU A 130 16.95 -6.57 -13.26
CA LEU A 130 15.50 -6.52 -13.49
C LEU A 130 15.04 -5.22 -14.16
N LEU A 131 15.53 -4.08 -13.64
CA LEU A 131 15.21 -2.76 -14.17
C LEU A 131 16.52 -2.00 -14.43
N PRO A 132 16.89 -1.78 -15.70
CA PRO A 132 17.98 -0.88 -16.00
C PRO A 132 17.59 0.55 -15.59
N GLU A 133 18.59 1.39 -15.38
CA GLU A 133 18.38 2.84 -15.40
C GLU A 133 18.09 3.22 -16.85
N ALA A 134 16.82 3.16 -17.23
CA ALA A 134 16.42 3.51 -18.57
C ALA A 134 16.52 5.03 -18.75
N GLU A 135 17.27 5.48 -19.75
CA GLU A 135 16.98 6.73 -20.44
C GLU A 135 15.55 6.62 -20.98
N ALA A 136 14.60 7.24 -20.27
CA ALA A 136 13.22 7.44 -20.68
C ALA A 136 12.66 6.29 -21.55
N ALA A 137 12.67 5.05 -21.05
CA ALA A 137 11.83 4.02 -21.65
C ALA A 137 10.41 4.60 -21.66
N PRO A 138 9.70 4.64 -22.80
CA PRO A 138 8.46 5.40 -22.90
C PRO A 138 7.43 5.03 -21.83
N ARG A 139 7.50 3.82 -21.28
CA ARG A 139 6.52 3.27 -20.35
C ARG A 139 7.14 2.31 -19.33
N PRO A 140 6.72 2.36 -18.05
CA PRO A 140 7.12 1.38 -17.05
C PRO A 140 6.46 0.03 -17.35
N ARG A 141 7.24 -0.94 -17.84
CA ARG A 141 6.77 -2.33 -17.97
C ARG A 141 6.84 -3.02 -16.62
N VAL A 142 5.76 -3.67 -16.22
CA VAL A 142 5.77 -4.57 -15.06
C VAL A 142 6.81 -5.67 -15.29
N ARG A 143 7.59 -5.99 -14.27
CA ARG A 143 8.57 -7.09 -14.26
C ARG A 143 8.21 -8.07 -13.16
N CYS A 144 8.01 -9.33 -13.53
CA CYS A 144 7.69 -10.39 -12.58
C CYS A 144 8.80 -11.43 -12.53
N PHE A 145 9.08 -11.94 -11.35
CA PHE A 145 10.01 -13.04 -11.10
C PHE A 145 9.42 -13.95 -10.01
N SER A 146 9.80 -15.22 -10.03
CA SER A 146 9.28 -16.23 -9.10
C SER A 146 10.39 -17.06 -8.47
N TRP A 147 10.18 -17.49 -7.23
CA TRP A 147 11.11 -18.30 -6.46
C TRP A 147 10.37 -19.29 -5.54
N PRO A 148 10.96 -20.45 -5.22
CA PRO A 148 10.43 -21.36 -4.22
C PRO A 148 10.46 -20.73 -2.82
N PRO A 149 9.53 -21.08 -1.91
CA PRO A 149 9.45 -20.47 -0.57
C PRO A 149 10.72 -20.57 0.29
N HIS A 150 11.55 -21.59 0.06
CA HIS A 150 12.79 -21.82 0.82
C HIS A 150 13.98 -21.00 0.31
N GLU A 151 13.89 -20.47 -0.92
CA GLU A 151 14.94 -19.68 -1.53
C GLU A 151 14.96 -18.27 -0.92
N GLN A 152 16.16 -17.79 -0.58
CA GLN A 152 16.32 -16.42 -0.10
C GLN A 152 16.59 -15.51 -1.29
N VAL A 153 15.58 -14.75 -1.69
CA VAL A 153 15.72 -13.69 -2.70
C VAL A 153 15.72 -12.32 -2.05
N ALA A 154 16.49 -11.39 -2.63
CA ALA A 154 16.44 -9.98 -2.27
C ALA A 154 16.46 -9.11 -3.54
N LEU A 155 16.00 -7.88 -3.39
CA LEU A 155 16.06 -6.85 -4.40
C LEU A 155 17.22 -5.91 -4.06
N PHE A 156 18.20 -5.82 -4.94
CA PHE A 156 19.35 -4.95 -4.76
C PHE A 156 19.20 -3.71 -5.65
N LEU A 157 19.04 -2.54 -5.03
CA LEU A 157 18.98 -1.27 -5.72
C LEU A 157 20.34 -0.61 -5.63
N GLN A 158 20.99 -0.38 -6.76
CA GLN A 158 22.27 0.30 -6.81
C GLN A 158 22.08 1.71 -7.36
N ALA A 159 22.55 2.72 -6.63
CA ALA A 159 22.52 4.09 -7.12
C ALA A 159 23.49 4.25 -8.30
N THR A 160 23.05 4.94 -9.35
CA THR A 160 23.94 5.33 -10.45
C THR A 160 24.76 6.55 -10.03
N PRO A 161 26.09 6.55 -10.22
CA PRO A 161 26.93 7.71 -9.95
C PRO A 161 26.41 8.97 -10.64
N GLN A 162 26.08 9.98 -9.83
CA GLN A 162 25.54 11.24 -10.31
C GLN A 162 26.60 12.35 -10.20
N ARG A 163 26.73 13.19 -11.25
CA ARG A 163 27.67 14.33 -11.29
C ARG A 163 27.00 15.69 -11.15
N ASP A 164 25.67 15.73 -11.32
CA ASP A 164 24.83 16.91 -11.24
C ASP A 164 24.00 16.93 -9.95
N ILE A 165 23.35 18.05 -9.63
CA ILE A 165 22.46 18.18 -8.46
C ILE A 165 20.99 17.93 -8.79
N SER A 166 20.70 17.28 -9.94
CA SER A 166 19.34 17.04 -10.38
C SER A 166 18.58 16.13 -9.41
N ARG A 167 17.28 16.37 -9.28
CA ARG A 167 16.40 15.52 -8.48
C ARG A 167 16.15 14.21 -9.23
N ARG A 168 16.69 13.11 -8.71
CA ARG A 168 16.41 11.75 -9.16
C ARG A 168 15.64 11.00 -8.08
N ILE A 169 14.69 10.16 -8.52
CA ILE A 169 13.84 9.38 -7.62
C ILE A 169 13.77 7.98 -8.20
N ALA A 170 14.27 6.99 -7.45
CA ALA A 170 14.06 5.59 -7.77
C ALA A 170 12.82 5.13 -7.00
N SER A 171 11.69 5.00 -7.72
CA SER A 171 10.44 4.55 -7.13
C SER A 171 9.74 3.46 -7.92
N PHE A 172 9.25 2.45 -7.20
CA PHE A 172 8.45 1.37 -7.77
C PHE A 172 7.42 0.87 -6.78
N ARG A 173 6.39 0.21 -7.30
CA ARG A 173 5.41 -0.54 -6.52
C ARG A 173 5.68 -2.02 -6.68
N TYR A 174 5.37 -2.79 -5.64
CA TYR A 174 5.53 -4.24 -5.67
C TYR A 174 4.24 -4.93 -5.26
N GLU A 175 4.01 -6.10 -5.85
CA GLU A 175 2.95 -7.04 -5.48
C GLU A 175 3.54 -8.44 -5.43
N LEU A 176 3.29 -9.16 -4.34
CA LEU A 176 3.59 -10.58 -4.20
C LEU A 176 2.31 -11.39 -4.36
N ARG A 177 2.41 -12.43 -5.18
CA ARG A 177 1.39 -13.44 -5.40
C ARG A 177 2.02 -14.79 -5.05
N GLY A 178 1.38 -15.55 -4.17
CA GLY A 178 1.67 -16.97 -4.03
C GLY A 178 0.60 -17.79 -4.75
N ASP A 179 0.83 -19.08 -4.95
CA ASP A 179 -0.19 -20.01 -5.45
C ASP A 179 -1.47 -20.01 -4.56
N TRP A 180 -1.35 -19.62 -3.28
CA TRP A 180 -2.48 -19.40 -2.35
C TRP A 180 -3.32 -18.14 -2.64
N LEU A 181 -2.68 -17.14 -3.26
CA LEU A 181 -3.25 -15.86 -3.65
C LEU A 181 -3.45 -15.80 -5.16
N ALA A 182 -3.58 -16.96 -5.82
CA ALA A 182 -4.14 -17.05 -7.15
C ALA A 182 -5.59 -16.54 -7.12
N ARG A 183 -5.76 -15.23 -6.94
CA ARG A 183 -6.87 -14.51 -7.54
C ARG A 183 -6.79 -14.93 -8.99
N PRO A 184 -7.87 -15.52 -9.54
CA PRO A 184 -7.83 -15.96 -10.91
C PRO A 184 -7.33 -14.76 -11.71
N ALA A 185 -6.15 -14.90 -12.33
CA ALA A 185 -5.81 -14.08 -13.46
C ALA A 185 -7.00 -14.32 -14.38
N LEU A 186 -7.94 -13.35 -14.41
CA LEU A 186 -9.23 -13.61 -15.02
C LEU A 186 -8.92 -14.14 -16.42
N PRO A 187 -9.35 -15.36 -16.76
CA PRO A 187 -9.13 -15.90 -18.09
C PRO A 187 -9.57 -14.82 -19.06
N ALA A 188 -8.76 -14.52 -20.07
CA ALA A 188 -8.98 -13.39 -20.98
C ALA A 188 -10.42 -13.36 -21.57
N GLU A 189 -11.06 -14.53 -21.62
CA GLU A 189 -12.41 -14.80 -22.12
C GLU A 189 -13.55 -14.45 -21.15
N GLY A 190 -13.31 -14.34 -19.84
CA GLY A 190 -14.33 -14.03 -18.83
C GLY A 190 -14.34 -12.59 -18.31
N VAL A 191 -13.39 -11.75 -18.75
CA VAL A 191 -13.10 -10.44 -18.12
C VAL A 191 -14.16 -9.38 -18.42
N CYS A 192 -14.80 -9.45 -19.59
CA CYS A 192 -15.67 -8.38 -20.08
C CYS A 192 -17.16 -8.72 -20.03
N ARG A 193 -17.55 -9.88 -19.48
CA ARG A 193 -18.96 -10.22 -19.34
C ARG A 193 -19.55 -9.47 -18.14
N PRO A 194 -20.83 -9.06 -18.22
CA PRO A 194 -21.54 -8.60 -17.03
C PRO A 194 -21.52 -9.67 -15.93
N CYS A 195 -21.29 -9.25 -14.70
CA CYS A 195 -21.36 -10.15 -13.54
C CYS A 195 -22.79 -10.68 -13.37
N ASN A 196 -22.92 -11.95 -13.02
CA ASN A 196 -24.20 -12.51 -12.60
C ASN A 196 -24.54 -12.08 -11.15
N ASP A 197 -25.75 -12.37 -10.70
CA ASP A 197 -26.24 -11.93 -9.38
C ASP A 197 -25.34 -12.43 -8.23
N THR A 198 -24.92 -13.70 -8.26
CA THR A 198 -24.04 -14.28 -7.24
C THR A 198 -22.66 -13.64 -7.24
N GLU A 199 -22.06 -13.45 -8.42
CA GLU A 199 -20.76 -12.79 -8.60
C GLU A 199 -20.81 -11.35 -8.09
N LEU A 200 -21.89 -10.63 -8.39
CA LEU A 200 -22.08 -9.26 -7.94
C LEU A 200 -22.17 -9.20 -6.41
N LEU A 201 -22.99 -10.04 -5.80
CA LEU A 201 -23.16 -10.09 -4.34
C LEU A 201 -21.84 -10.43 -3.63
N MET A 202 -21.09 -11.40 -4.15
CA MET A 202 -19.77 -11.74 -3.63
C MET A 202 -18.75 -10.61 -3.83
N ALA A 203 -18.72 -9.99 -5.01
CA ALA A 203 -17.79 -8.91 -5.34
C ALA A 203 -17.91 -7.74 -4.37
N ILE A 204 -19.12 -7.40 -3.92
CA ILE A 204 -19.32 -6.32 -2.95
C ILE A 204 -18.63 -6.61 -1.61
N CYS A 205 -18.60 -7.87 -1.18
CA CYS A 205 -18.02 -8.27 0.09
C CYS A 205 -16.49 -8.42 0.03
N THR A 206 -15.97 -8.89 -1.10
CA THR A 206 -14.56 -9.29 -1.24
C THR A 206 -13.70 -8.29 -2.00
N SER A 207 -14.29 -7.31 -2.68
CA SER A 207 -13.54 -6.30 -3.43
C SER A 207 -12.71 -5.41 -2.53
N ASP A 208 -11.56 -4.97 -3.05
CA ASP A 208 -10.69 -4.05 -2.34
C ASP A 208 -11.27 -2.62 -2.33
N PHE A 209 -12.14 -2.30 -3.30
CA PHE A 209 -12.96 -1.08 -3.31
C PHE A 209 -14.39 -1.33 -3.78
N VAL A 210 -15.32 -0.55 -3.22
CA VAL A 210 -16.74 -0.50 -3.61
C VAL A 210 -17.20 0.96 -3.58
N VAL A 211 -17.58 1.50 -4.73
CA VAL A 211 -17.89 2.93 -4.91
C VAL A 211 -19.14 3.12 -5.73
N ARG A 212 -20.07 3.93 -5.22
CA ARG A 212 -21.22 4.43 -5.96
C ARG A 212 -20.85 5.74 -6.66
N GLY A 213 -21.02 5.82 -7.97
CA GLY A 213 -20.61 7.00 -8.72
C GLY A 213 -21.16 7.09 -10.13
N THR A 214 -20.71 8.11 -10.85
CA THR A 214 -21.06 8.37 -12.26
C THR A 214 -19.80 8.42 -13.11
N ILE A 215 -19.90 7.95 -14.36
CA ILE A 215 -18.81 8.04 -15.34
C ILE A 215 -18.76 9.47 -15.87
N HIS A 216 -17.64 10.18 -15.69
CA HIS A 216 -17.46 11.53 -16.24
C HIS A 216 -16.57 11.54 -17.50
N SER A 217 -15.68 10.56 -17.65
CA SER A 217 -14.84 10.41 -18.83
C SER A 217 -14.47 8.94 -19.07
N VAL A 218 -14.17 8.60 -20.31
CA VAL A 218 -13.54 7.32 -20.68
C VAL A 218 -12.44 7.66 -21.69
N SER A 219 -11.20 7.29 -21.38
CA SER A 219 -10.07 7.38 -22.31
C SER A 219 -9.56 5.98 -22.62
N ASN A 220 -9.08 5.78 -23.85
CA ASN A 220 -8.56 4.50 -24.31
C ASN A 220 -7.06 4.64 -24.57
N ASP A 221 -6.28 3.72 -24.01
CA ASP A 221 -4.86 3.56 -24.29
C ASP A 221 -4.66 2.32 -25.16
N ALA A 222 -4.53 2.54 -26.47
CA ALA A 222 -4.35 1.47 -27.45
C ALA A 222 -3.00 0.74 -27.28
N GLU A 223 -2.00 1.39 -26.72
CA GLU A 223 -0.68 0.78 -26.50
C GLU A 223 -0.70 -0.14 -25.28
N LEU A 224 -1.44 0.21 -24.21
CA LEU A 224 -1.61 -0.65 -23.04
C LEU A 224 -2.74 -1.68 -23.21
N GLN A 225 -3.57 -1.56 -24.25
CA GLN A 225 -4.81 -2.34 -24.40
C GLN A 225 -5.74 -2.16 -23.17
N GLU A 226 -5.83 -0.93 -22.69
CA GLU A 226 -6.59 -0.54 -21.50
C GLU A 226 -7.53 0.63 -21.79
N SER A 227 -8.65 0.67 -21.08
CA SER A 227 -9.57 1.80 -20.99
C SER A 227 -9.54 2.34 -19.56
N VAL A 228 -9.37 3.65 -19.43
CA VAL A 228 -9.39 4.38 -18.15
C VAL A 228 -10.72 5.10 -18.01
N ILE A 229 -11.49 4.71 -17.00
CA ILE A 229 -12.79 5.25 -16.66
C ILE A 229 -12.60 6.30 -15.57
N GLY A 230 -12.88 7.57 -15.90
CA GLY A 230 -12.98 8.63 -14.91
C GLY A 230 -14.31 8.53 -14.17
N VAL A 231 -14.26 8.33 -12.86
CA VAL A 231 -15.45 8.21 -12.01
C VAL A 231 -15.52 9.34 -11.00
N SER A 232 -16.70 9.97 -10.92
CA SER A 232 -17.06 10.87 -9.83
C SER A 232 -17.82 10.07 -8.77
N ALA A 233 -17.20 9.86 -7.62
CA ALA A 233 -17.76 9.13 -6.51
C ALA A 233 -18.82 9.98 -5.79
N VAL A 234 -20.02 9.41 -5.68
CA VAL A 234 -21.12 9.92 -4.87
C VAL A 234 -21.02 9.38 -3.44
N ARG A 235 -20.66 8.09 -3.29
CA ARG A 235 -20.43 7.45 -2.00
C ARG A 235 -19.34 6.39 -2.12
N ILE A 236 -18.39 6.41 -1.19
CA ILE A 236 -17.35 5.39 -1.07
C ILE A 236 -17.79 4.45 0.04
N HIS A 237 -18.13 3.21 -0.29
CA HIS A 237 -18.53 2.20 0.70
C HIS A 237 -17.31 1.47 1.28
N ARG A 238 -16.29 1.25 0.45
CA ARG A 238 -15.02 0.62 0.83
C ARG A 238 -13.91 1.10 -0.09
N GLN A 239 -12.73 1.38 0.45
CA GLN A 239 -11.50 1.50 -0.33
C GLN A 239 -10.31 1.17 0.57
N LYS A 240 -9.46 0.23 0.15
CA LYS A 240 -8.24 -0.14 0.90
C LYS A 240 -7.17 0.97 0.84
N PHE A 241 -7.11 1.69 -0.27
CA PHE A 241 -6.22 2.83 -0.50
C PHE A 241 -7.05 4.06 -0.90
N PRO A 242 -6.49 5.28 -0.78
CA PRO A 242 -7.17 6.51 -1.19
C PRO A 242 -7.22 6.65 -2.72
N LEU A 243 -7.98 5.76 -3.37
CA LEU A 243 -8.19 5.70 -4.83
C LEU A 243 -9.11 6.83 -5.31
N PHE A 244 -10.06 7.22 -4.47
CA PHE A 244 -10.98 8.32 -4.73
C PHE A 244 -10.74 9.41 -3.69
N GLN A 245 -10.30 10.56 -4.16
CA GLN A 245 -9.93 11.69 -3.30
C GLN A 245 -10.79 12.90 -3.62
N SER A 246 -11.15 13.67 -2.58
CA SER A 246 -11.84 14.94 -2.73
C SER A 246 -10.90 15.96 -3.37
N GLY A 247 -10.98 16.11 -4.69
CA GLY A 247 -10.13 17.03 -5.43
C GLY A 247 -10.56 18.47 -5.22
N GLY A 248 -10.15 19.10 -4.11
CA GLY A 248 -10.25 20.54 -3.79
C GLY A 248 -11.66 21.18 -3.78
N ARG A 249 -12.66 20.54 -4.39
CA ARG A 249 -14.04 21.00 -4.55
C ARG A 249 -14.90 20.24 -3.53
N PRO A 250 -15.67 20.95 -2.71
CA PRO A 250 -16.47 20.30 -1.67
C PRO A 250 -17.51 19.36 -2.29
N GLY A 251 -17.51 18.10 -1.84
CA GLY A 251 -18.65 17.19 -2.00
C GLY A 251 -18.56 16.07 -3.04
N ARG A 252 -17.50 15.96 -3.87
CA ARG A 252 -17.34 14.81 -4.79
C ARG A 252 -15.89 14.35 -4.88
N ALA A 253 -15.63 13.14 -4.40
CA ALA A 253 -14.36 12.48 -4.62
C ALA A 253 -14.26 11.99 -6.08
N ALA A 254 -13.09 12.09 -6.68
CA ALA A 254 -12.84 11.62 -8.04
C ALA A 254 -11.70 10.60 -8.04
N GLY A 255 -11.77 9.67 -8.98
CA GLY A 255 -10.74 8.64 -9.18
C GLY A 255 -10.86 8.03 -10.57
N SER A 256 -9.85 7.23 -10.92
CA SER A 256 -9.78 6.49 -12.18
C SER A 256 -9.87 4.99 -11.92
N ILE A 257 -10.56 4.28 -12.82
CA ILE A 257 -10.66 2.81 -12.80
C ILE A 257 -10.23 2.29 -14.17
N ARG A 258 -9.35 1.30 -14.20
CA ARG A 258 -8.85 0.64 -15.42
C ARG A 258 -9.66 -0.61 -15.74
N THR A 259 -9.78 -0.91 -17.01
CA THR A 259 -10.36 -2.15 -17.54
C THR A 259 -9.74 -2.47 -18.90
N PRO A 260 -9.71 -3.72 -19.38
CA PRO A 260 -9.17 -4.02 -20.70
C PRO A 260 -9.94 -3.31 -21.83
N LEU A 261 -9.21 -2.82 -22.83
CA LEU A 261 -9.76 -2.10 -23.98
C LEU A 261 -10.79 -2.93 -24.76
N ARG A 262 -10.58 -4.25 -24.83
CA ARG A 262 -11.51 -5.21 -25.46
C ARG A 262 -12.90 -5.23 -24.82
N CYS A 263 -13.06 -4.74 -23.59
CA CYS A 263 -14.37 -4.64 -22.95
C CYS A 263 -15.23 -3.51 -23.54
N GLY A 264 -14.65 -2.61 -24.35
CA GLY A 264 -15.39 -1.63 -25.14
C GLY A 264 -16.22 -0.67 -24.29
N VAL A 265 -15.71 -0.26 -23.12
CA VAL A 265 -16.44 0.62 -22.21
C VAL A 265 -16.73 1.96 -22.87
N ARG A 266 -17.95 2.45 -22.69
CA ARG A 266 -18.41 3.74 -23.22
C ARG A 266 -18.92 4.62 -22.10
N PRO A 267 -18.81 5.96 -22.24
CA PRO A 267 -19.52 6.87 -21.37
C PRO A 267 -21.01 6.58 -21.40
N GLY A 268 -21.64 6.50 -20.23
CA GLY A 268 -23.06 6.19 -20.11
C GLY A 268 -23.69 6.99 -18.97
N PRO A 269 -24.90 7.55 -19.17
CA PRO A 269 -25.60 8.24 -18.11
C PRO A 269 -26.09 7.26 -17.04
N GLY A 270 -26.17 7.77 -15.81
CA GLY A 270 -26.69 7.04 -14.65
C GLY A 270 -25.66 6.83 -13.56
N THR A 271 -26.15 6.28 -12.45
CA THR A 271 -25.31 5.92 -11.29
C THR A 271 -25.01 4.43 -11.32
N PHE A 272 -23.75 4.10 -11.13
CA PHE A 272 -23.23 2.74 -11.15
C PHE A 272 -22.63 2.40 -9.78
N LEU A 273 -22.61 1.11 -9.45
CA LEU A 273 -21.83 0.58 -8.36
C LEU A 273 -20.57 -0.05 -8.93
N PHE A 274 -19.43 0.55 -8.70
CA PHE A 274 -18.13 0.04 -9.14
C PHE A 274 -17.53 -0.82 -8.04
N THR A 275 -17.14 -2.04 -8.41
CA THR A 275 -16.42 -2.98 -7.56
C THR A 275 -15.14 -3.40 -8.27
N GLY A 276 -14.10 -3.72 -7.51
CA GLY A 276 -12.83 -4.08 -8.12
C GLY A 276 -11.72 -4.37 -7.13
N TRP A 277 -10.56 -4.67 -7.69
CA TRP A 277 -9.35 -4.95 -6.95
C TRP A 277 -8.31 -3.88 -7.21
N LEU A 278 -7.29 -3.82 -6.34
CA LEU A 278 -6.10 -3.05 -6.64
C LEU A 278 -5.10 -3.89 -7.43
N HIS A 279 -4.45 -3.23 -8.38
CA HIS A 279 -3.27 -3.71 -9.05
C HIS A 279 -2.24 -2.57 -9.11
N PHE A 280 -1.12 -2.72 -8.43
CA PHE A 280 -0.07 -1.72 -8.26
C PHE A 280 -0.59 -0.35 -7.80
N GLY A 281 -1.52 -0.35 -6.84
CA GLY A 281 -2.13 0.88 -6.35
C GLY A 281 -3.10 1.55 -7.33
N GLU A 282 -3.38 0.92 -8.47
CA GLU A 282 -4.38 1.36 -9.45
C GLU A 282 -5.65 0.53 -9.31
N ALA A 283 -6.81 1.16 -9.49
CA ALA A 283 -8.09 0.49 -9.38
C ALA A 283 -8.41 -0.26 -10.68
N TRP A 284 -8.69 -1.56 -10.60
CA TRP A 284 -9.12 -2.38 -11.74
C TRP A 284 -10.55 -2.85 -11.57
N LEU A 285 -11.32 -2.75 -12.65
CA LEU A 285 -12.75 -3.02 -12.64
C LEU A 285 -13.06 -4.52 -12.57
N SER A 286 -13.93 -4.91 -11.63
CA SER A 286 -14.55 -6.24 -11.58
C SER A 286 -15.99 -6.18 -12.12
N CYS A 287 -16.91 -5.57 -11.37
CA CYS A 287 -18.31 -5.43 -11.76
C CYS A 287 -18.73 -3.96 -11.74
N ALA A 288 -19.58 -3.57 -12.68
CA ALA A 288 -20.16 -2.22 -12.79
C ALA A 288 -21.66 -2.23 -13.12
N PRO A 289 -22.54 -2.86 -12.31
CA PRO A 289 -23.98 -2.75 -12.53
C PRO A 289 -24.47 -1.32 -12.33
N ARG A 290 -25.63 -1.00 -12.91
CA ARG A 290 -26.35 0.21 -12.51
C ARG A 290 -26.83 0.05 -11.07
N TYR A 291 -26.75 1.12 -10.29
CA TYR A 291 -27.07 1.05 -8.85
C TYR A 291 -28.50 0.55 -8.60
N LYS A 292 -29.47 0.97 -9.42
CA LYS A 292 -30.86 0.50 -9.34
C LYS A 292 -31.02 -1.02 -9.54
N ASP A 293 -30.18 -1.62 -10.37
CA ASP A 293 -30.25 -3.05 -10.67
C ASP A 293 -29.65 -3.84 -9.51
N PHE A 294 -28.52 -3.36 -9.00
CA PHE A 294 -27.92 -3.86 -7.77
C PHE A 294 -28.89 -3.81 -6.57
N GLN A 295 -29.59 -2.70 -6.35
CA GLN A 295 -30.53 -2.57 -5.22
C GLN A 295 -31.59 -3.68 -5.26
N ARG A 296 -32.18 -3.94 -6.43
CA ARG A 296 -33.17 -5.02 -6.62
C ARG A 296 -32.58 -6.39 -6.31
N ILE A 297 -31.38 -6.68 -6.81
CA ILE A 297 -30.68 -7.96 -6.60
C ILE A 297 -30.36 -8.16 -5.11
N TYR A 298 -29.83 -7.13 -4.45
CA TYR A 298 -29.44 -7.20 -3.04
C TYR A 298 -30.65 -7.34 -2.12
N GLU A 299 -31.72 -6.58 -2.36
CA GLU A 299 -32.95 -6.70 -1.57
C GLU A 299 -33.60 -8.08 -1.73
N ASP A 300 -33.58 -8.66 -2.92
CA ASP A 300 -34.09 -10.01 -3.14
C ASP A 300 -33.25 -11.07 -2.40
N ALA A 301 -31.92 -10.98 -2.50
CA ALA A 301 -31.01 -11.84 -1.76
C ALA A 301 -31.18 -11.70 -0.25
N ARG A 302 -31.38 -10.47 0.25
CA ARG A 302 -31.62 -10.18 1.67
C ARG A 302 -32.93 -10.78 2.16
N ARG A 303 -34.02 -10.66 1.40
CA ARG A 303 -35.31 -11.31 1.73
C ARG A 303 -35.19 -12.82 1.82
N ARG A 304 -34.39 -13.42 0.93
CA ARG A 304 -34.12 -14.87 0.91
C ARG A 304 -33.02 -15.31 1.90
N ARG A 305 -32.39 -14.39 2.63
CA ARG A 305 -31.23 -14.62 3.52
C ARG A 305 -30.05 -15.30 2.81
N GLN A 306 -29.81 -14.91 1.56
CA GLN A 306 -28.72 -15.41 0.71
C GLN A 306 -27.65 -14.34 0.45
N ASN A 307 -27.67 -13.23 1.20
CA ASN A 307 -26.64 -12.20 1.07
C ASN A 307 -25.33 -12.64 1.77
N PRO A 308 -24.18 -12.61 1.07
CA PRO A 308 -22.90 -13.04 1.64
C PRO A 308 -22.35 -12.07 2.70
N CYS A 309 -22.76 -10.80 2.67
CA CYS A 309 -22.47 -9.82 3.71
C CYS A 309 -23.59 -8.78 3.80
N GLU A 310 -23.57 -7.97 4.87
CA GLU A 310 -24.44 -6.80 5.02
C GLU A 310 -23.82 -5.59 4.30
N PHE A 311 -24.63 -4.89 3.53
CA PHE A 311 -24.25 -3.71 2.76
C PHE A 311 -25.27 -2.58 2.98
N PRO A 312 -24.81 -1.34 3.29
CA PRO A 312 -25.71 -0.21 3.51
C PRO A 312 -26.26 0.30 2.18
N VAL A 313 -27.47 -0.13 1.86
CA VAL A 313 -28.26 0.35 0.72
C VAL A 313 -29.06 1.57 1.17
N ASP A 314 -28.52 2.77 0.94
CA ASP A 314 -29.24 4.05 1.10
C ASP A 314 -29.28 4.83 -0.22
#